data_AF-A0A497A3U2-F1
#
_entry.id   AF-A0A497A3U2-F1
#
_cell.length_a   1.000
_cell.length_b   1.000
_cell.length_c   1.000
_cell.angle_alpha   90.00
_cell.angle_beta   90.00
_cell.angle_gamma   90.00
#
_symmetry.space_group_name_H-M   'P 1'
#
loop_
_entity.id
_entity.type
_entity.pdbx_description
1 polymer ?
#
loop_
_entity_poly.entity_id
_entity_poly.type
_entity_poly.pdbx_seq_one_letter_code
_entity_poly.pdbx_strand_id
1 'polypeptide(L)' 'MRCRAIDANVILRFLLDEPPEHAEHCQALFARLQAGEEEVYLPEVALSDVVWTLQSFYRWPRARIAHFVYDVISLRGTR' A
#
# COMPACT_ATOMS: atom_id res chain seq x y z
N MET A 1 -0.20 19.66 -13.18
CA MET A 1 -1.05 18.89 -12.25
C MET A 1 -0.17 18.34 -11.14
N ARG A 2 -0.50 18.58 -9.86
CA ARG A 2 0.17 17.90 -8.74
C ARG A 2 -0.46 16.53 -8.62
N CYS A 3 0.31 15.47 -8.86
CA CYS A 3 -0.13 14.10 -8.61
C CYS A 3 0.39 13.66 -7.24
N ARG A 4 -0.49 13.25 -6.34
CA ARG A 4 -0.09 12.74 -5.02
C ARG A 4 0.35 11.28 -5.19
N ALA A 5 1.63 11.00 -4.98
CA ALA A 5 2.17 9.65 -5.04
C ALA A 5 2.18 9.01 -3.65
N ILE A 6 1.98 7.69 -3.59
CA ILE A 6 2.09 6.89 -2.35
C ILE A 6 3.48 6.25 -2.25
N ASP A 7 4.04 6.24 -1.05
CA ASP A 7 5.32 5.59 -0.73
C ASP A 7 5.10 4.16 -0.20
N ALA A 8 6.12 3.30 -0.32
CA ALA A 8 6.08 1.93 0.19
C ALA A 8 5.73 1.86 1.69
N ASN A 9 6.24 2.80 2.50
CA ASN A 9 6.00 2.79 3.94
C ASN A 9 4.53 3.03 4.29
N VAL A 10 3.78 3.78 3.48
CA VAL A 10 2.34 4.00 3.72
C VAL A 10 1.58 2.69 3.52
N ILE A 11 1.93 1.92 2.48
CA ILE A 11 1.35 0.60 2.19
C ILE A 11 1.71 -0.40 3.28
N LEU A 12 2.98 -0.43 3.69
CA LEU A 12 3.47 -1.35 4.74
C LEU A 12 2.83 -1.04 6.10
N ARG A 13 2.66 0.23 6.46
CA ARG A 13 1.99 0.64 7.72
C ARG A 13 0.52 0.27 7.74
N PHE A 14 -0.17 0.41 6.61
CA PHE A 14 -1.54 -0.09 6.47
C PHE A 14 -1.61 -1.60 6.68
N LEU A 15 -0.67 -2.34 6.08
CA LEU A 15 -0.67 -3.81 6.12
C LEU A 15 -0.24 -4.40 7.48
N LEU A 16 0.76 -3.81 8.11
CA LEU A 16 1.44 -4.36 9.29
C LEU A 16 0.93 -3.75 10.60
N ASP A 17 0.14 -2.68 10.54
CA ASP A 17 -0.43 -1.98 11.69
C ASP A 17 0.61 -1.37 12.65
N GLU A 18 1.80 -1.01 12.14
CA GLU A 18 2.91 -0.51 12.95
C GLU A 18 3.67 0.68 12.31
N PRO A 19 4.05 1.72 13.09
CA PRO A 19 3.59 2.00 14.45
C PRO A 19 2.12 2.45 14.44
N PRO A 20 1.33 2.17 15.50
CA PRO A 20 -0.13 2.34 15.50
C PRO A 20 -0.62 3.73 15.09
N GLU A 21 0.04 4.78 15.58
CA GLU A 21 -0.29 6.19 15.25
C GLU A 21 -0.23 6.44 13.74
N HIS A 22 0.76 5.85 13.05
CA HIS A 22 0.90 6.03 11.61
C HIS A 22 -0.02 5.08 10.83
N ALA A 23 -0.28 3.89 11.38
CA ALA A 23 -1.17 2.91 10.77
C ALA A 23 -2.61 3.43 10.65
N GLU A 24 -3.13 4.09 11.69
CA GLU A 24 -4.49 4.67 11.67
C GLU A 24 -4.68 5.66 10.51
N HIS A 25 -3.71 6.56 10.31
CA HIS A 25 -3.73 7.50 9.19
C HIS A 25 -3.67 6.81 7.83
N CYS A 26 -2.91 5.71 7.73
CA CYS A 26 -2.83 4.92 6.51
C CYS A 26 -4.14 4.16 6.25
N GLN A 27 -4.75 3.56 7.26
CA GLN A 27 -6.06 2.90 7.16
C GLN A 27 -7.14 3.87 6.69
N ALA A 28 -7.18 5.08 7.26
CA ALA A 28 -8.11 6.13 6.83
C ALA A 28 -7.90 6.53 5.37
N LEU A 29 -6.64 6.61 4.91
CA LEU A 29 -6.34 6.83 3.48
C LEU A 29 -6.86 5.68 2.62
N PHE A 30 -6.50 4.44 2.94
CA PHE A 30 -6.90 3.26 2.15
C PHE A 30 -8.43 3.10 2.10
N ALA A 31 -9.16 3.43 3.17
CA ALA A 31 -10.62 3.47 3.17
C ALA A 31 -11.18 4.47 2.14
N ARG A 32 -10.62 5.69 2.06
CA ARG A 32 -11.01 6.69 1.05
C ARG A 32 -10.63 6.27 -0.37
N LEU A 33 -9.46 5.63 -0.55
CA LEU A 33 -9.06 5.07 -1.85
C LEU A 33 -10.00 3.96 -2.30
N GLN A 34 -10.43 3.10 -1.38
CA GLN A 34 -11.38 2.02 -1.67
C GLN A 34 -12.78 2.56 -2.02
N ALA A 35 -13.23 3.62 -1.33
CA ALA A 35 -14.47 4.33 -1.63
C ALA A 35 -14.41 5.15 -2.94
N GLY A 36 -13.21 5.44 -3.46
CA GLY A 36 -13.01 6.30 -4.63
C GLY A 36 -13.17 7.79 -4.32
N GLU A 37 -13.09 8.18 -3.05
CA GLU A 37 -13.17 9.58 -2.58
C GLU A 37 -11.83 10.30 -2.73
N GLU A 38 -10.75 9.55 -2.81
CA GLU A 38 -9.39 10.04 -2.99
C GLU A 38 -8.67 9.20 -4.05
N GLU A 39 -7.75 9.84 -4.78
CA GLU A 39 -6.92 9.16 -5.76
C GLU A 39 -5.44 9.46 -5.53
N VAL A 40 -4.61 8.43 -5.70
CA VAL A 40 -3.16 8.51 -5.62
C VAL A 40 -2.52 7.82 -6.81
N TYR A 41 -1.36 8.31 -7.23
CA TYR A 41 -0.48 7.57 -8.12
C TYR A 41 0.24 6.49 -7.32
N LEU A 42 0.25 5.27 -7.83
CA LEU A 42 1.00 4.15 -7.26
C LEU A 42 2.26 3.89 -8.09
N PRO A 43 3.43 4.40 -7.67
CA PRO A 43 4.67 4.16 -8.41
C PRO A 43 5.03 2.67 -8.39
N GLU A 44 5.44 2.11 -9.54
CA GLU A 44 5.93 0.73 -9.64
C GLU A 44 7.11 0.45 -8.69
N VAL A 45 7.95 1.46 -8.45
CA VAL A 45 9.06 1.38 -7.51
C VAL A 45 8.59 1.20 -6.06
N ALA A 46 7.53 1.90 -5.66
CA ALA A 46 6.95 1.76 -4.31
C ALA A 46 6.37 0.35 -4.13
N LEU A 47 5.71 -0.19 -5.15
CA LEU A 47 5.20 -1.55 -5.12
C LEU A 47 6.34 -2.59 -5.08
N SER A 48 7.42 -2.35 -5.81
CA SER A 48 8.62 -3.19 -5.80
C SER A 48 9.26 -3.24 -4.42
N ASP A 49 9.36 -2.10 -3.74
CA ASP A 49 9.90 -2.02 -2.37
C ASP A 49 9.01 -2.74 -1.36
N VAL A 50 7.68 -2.67 -1.49
CA VAL A 50 6.74 -3.46 -0.67
C VAL A 50 6.99 -4.95 -0.86
N VAL A 51 7.05 -5.41 -2.12
CA VAL A 51 7.29 -6.83 -2.44
C VAL A 51 8.63 -7.29 -1.87
N TRP A 52 9.70 -6.51 -2.10
CA TRP A 52 11.03 -6.82 -1.60
C TRP A 52 11.08 -6.85 -0.07
N THR A 53 10.43 -5.89 0.61
CA THR A 53 10.39 -5.80 2.07
C THR A 53 9.64 -6.98 2.67
N LEU A 54 8.45 -7.30 2.15
CA LEU A 54 7.66 -8.42 2.64
C LEU A 54 8.35 -9.77 2.41
N GLN A 55 9.03 -9.94 1.26
CA GLN A 55 9.74 -11.18 0.94
C GLN A 55 11.06 -11.32 1.72
N SER A 56 11.85 -10.26 1.79
CA SER A 56 13.23 -10.32 2.30
C SER A 56 13.31 -10.11 3.81
N PHE A 57 12.59 -9.13 4.34
CA PHE A 57 12.62 -8.82 5.77
C PHE A 57 11.59 -9.65 6.54
N TYR A 58 10.31 -9.56 6.15
CA TYR A 58 9.23 -10.27 6.84
C TYR A 58 9.08 -11.74 6.43
N ARG A 59 9.81 -12.21 5.41
CA ARG A 59 9.81 -13.61 4.94
C ARG A 59 8.42 -14.13 4.59
N TRP A 60 7.52 -13.28 4.10
CA TRP A 60 6.18 -13.70 3.68
C TRP A 60 6.25 -14.65 2.47
N PRO A 61 5.35 -15.65 2.38
CA PRO A 61 5.24 -16.49 1.20
C PRO A 61 4.85 -15.68 -0.05
N ARG A 62 5.45 -16.02 -1.20
CA ARG A 62 5.20 -15.31 -2.48
C ARG A 62 3.72 -15.26 -2.85
N ALA A 63 2.97 -16.32 -2.59
CA ALA A 63 1.52 -16.37 -2.86
C ALA A 63 0.74 -15.33 -2.03
N ARG A 64 1.11 -15.15 -0.76
CA ARG A 64 0.50 -14.13 0.11
C ARG A 64 0.82 -12.72 -0.37
N ILE A 65 2.07 -12.48 -0.78
CA ILE A 65 2.50 -11.18 -1.32
C ILE A 65 1.73 -10.88 -2.62
N ALA A 66 1.61 -11.85 -3.52
CA ALA A 66 0.88 -11.68 -4.78
C ALA A 66 -0.60 -11.33 -4.55
N HIS A 67 -1.26 -11.99 -3.58
CA HIS A 67 -2.64 -11.67 -3.21
C HIS A 67 -2.76 -10.23 -2.67
N PHE A 68 -1.87 -9.84 -1.76
CA PHE A 68 -1.86 -8.48 -1.23
C PHE A 68 -1.61 -7.42 -2.30
N VAL A 69 -0.63 -7.65 -3.19
CA VAL A 69 -0.33 -6.74 -4.30
C VAL A 69 -1.55 -6.60 -5.21
N TYR A 70 -2.23 -7.72 -5.53
CA TYR A 70 -3.44 -7.71 -6.32
C TYR A 70 -4.54 -6.84 -5.69
N ASP A 71 -4.75 -6.94 -4.39
CA ASP A 71 -5.74 -6.13 -3.67
C ASP A 71 -5.39 -4.63 -3.74
N VAL A 72 -4.11 -4.28 -3.57
CA VAL A 72 -3.65 -2.88 -3.62
C VAL A 72 -3.82 -2.27 -5.02
N ILE A 73 -3.41 -2.97 -6.08
CA ILE A 73 -3.55 -2.45 -7.46
C ILE A 73 -5.01 -2.43 -7.95
N SER A 74 -5.90 -3.18 -7.28
CA SER A 74 -7.33 -3.23 -7.60
C SER A 74 -8.14 -2.15 -6.88
N LEU A 75 -7.51 -1.30 -6.07
CA LEU A 75 -8.18 -0.18 -5.41
C LEU A 75 -8.70 0.83 -6.44
N ARG A 76 -9.91 1.34 -6.23
CA ARG A 76 -10.53 2.32 -7.13
C ARG A 76 -9.70 3.60 -7.25
N GLY A 77 -9.13 4.05 -6.13
CA GLY A 77 -8.33 5.26 -6.02
C GLY A 77 -6.86 5.11 -6.40
N THR A 78 -6.41 3.97 -6.92
CA THR A 78 -5.02 3.81 -7.38
C THR A 78 -4.93 3.92 -8.90
N ARG A 79 -3.97 4.72 -9.37
CA ARG A 79 -3.69 4.99 -10.78
C ARG A 79 -2.24 4.66 -11.13
#